data_AF-A0A8K9XB31-F1
#
_entry.id   AF-A0A8K9XB31-F1
#
_cell.length_a   1.000
_cell.length_b   1.000
_cell.length_c   1.000
_cell.angle_alpha   90.00
_cell.angle_beta   90.00
_cell.angle_gamma   90.00
#
_symmetry.space_group_name_H-M   'P 1'
#
loop_
_entity.id
_entity.type
_entity.pdbx_description
1 polymer ?
#
loop_
_entity_poly.entity_id
_entity_poly.type
_entity_poly.pdbx_seq_one_letter_code
_entity_poly.pdbx_strand_id
1 'polypeptide(L)'
;AMGNDASCAGYLFQRVGKIAATAIGGGFLLLQIANHSGYVQVDWKKVEKDVNKAKKHLKKRTKQAAPEINSFFEEATEFVKKNIVLSSGFVGGFLLGLAS
;
A
#
# COMPACT_ATOMS: atom_id res chain seq x y z
N ALA A 1 -4.85 27.19 -13.55
CA ALA A 1 -3.63 26.84 -12.78
C ALA A 1 -3.71 25.37 -12.34
N MET A 2 -3.69 24.42 -13.27
CA MET A 2 -4.06 23.01 -13.01
C MET A 2 -3.05 22.02 -13.63
N GLY A 3 -1.77 22.42 -13.68
CA GLY A 3 -0.70 21.65 -14.33
C GLY A 3 0.46 21.26 -13.41
N ASN A 4 0.51 21.74 -12.17
CA ASN A 4 1.65 21.52 -11.27
C ASN A 4 1.41 20.37 -10.27
N ASP A 5 0.15 20.06 -9.95
CA ASP A 5 -0.21 19.10 -8.90
C ASP A 5 0.03 17.64 -9.32
N ALA A 6 -0.16 17.32 -10.61
CA ALA A 6 0.03 15.96 -11.13
C ALA A 6 1.49 15.51 -11.10
N SER A 7 2.44 16.41 -11.42
CA SER A 7 3.88 16.10 -11.36
C SER A 7 4.39 16.00 -9.92
N CYS A 8 3.88 16.84 -9.02
CA CYS A 8 4.20 16.76 -7.59
C CYS A 8 3.69 15.46 -6.95
N ALA A 9 2.49 15.01 -7.31
CA ALA A 9 1.94 13.73 -6.84
C ALA A 9 2.80 12.53 -7.28
N GLY A 10 3.30 12.53 -8.52
CA GLY A 10 4.19 11.49 -9.02
C GLY A 10 5.55 11.43 -8.29
N TYR A 11 6.15 12.59 -8.02
CA TYR A 11 7.39 12.68 -7.24
C TYR A 11 7.21 12.20 -5.80
N LEU A 12 6.08 12.58 -5.18
CA LEU A 12 5.75 12.15 -3.82
C LEU A 12 5.51 10.64 -3.77
N PHE A 13 4.79 10.07 -4.73
CA PHE A 13 4.53 8.63 -4.83
C PHE A 13 5.82 7.82 -5.04
N GLN A 14 6.72 8.29 -5.92
CA GLN A 14 8.03 7.66 -6.12
C GLN A 14 8.88 7.66 -4.83
N ARG A 15 8.84 8.76 -4.07
CA ARG A 15 9.62 8.90 -2.84
C ARG A 15 9.04 8.05 -1.71
N VAL A 16 7.72 8.08 -1.51
CA VAL A 16 7.04 7.24 -0.53
C VAL A 16 7.13 5.76 -0.92
N GLY A 17 7.04 5.45 -2.21
CA GLY A 17 7.18 4.10 -2.76
C GLY A 17 8.58 3.52 -2.54
N LYS A 18 9.65 4.28 -2.80
CA LYS A 18 11.03 3.87 -2.50
C LYS A 18 11.25 3.66 -1.00
N ILE A 19 10.74 4.55 -0.15
CA ILE A 19 10.85 4.42 1.30
C ILE A 19 10.07 3.18 1.78
N ALA A 20 8.85 2.98 1.30
CA ALA A 20 8.04 1.81 1.64
C ALA A 20 8.70 0.51 1.17
N ALA A 21 9.20 0.45 -0.07
CA ALA A 21 9.91 -0.70 -0.60
C ALA A 21 11.18 -1.00 0.21
N THR A 22 11.94 0.03 0.60
CA THR A 22 13.14 -0.14 1.43
C THR A 22 12.79 -0.58 2.86
N ALA A 23 11.73 -0.05 3.45
CA ALA A 23 11.28 -0.45 4.78
C ALA A 23 10.78 -1.90 4.80
N ILE A 24 10.01 -2.30 3.78
CA ILE A 24 9.50 -3.68 3.65
C ILE A 24 10.65 -4.63 3.34
N GLY A 25 11.51 -4.32 2.36
CA GLY A 25 12.63 -5.17 1.97
C GLY A 25 13.74 -5.25 3.02
N GLY A 26 14.11 -4.12 3.61
CA GLY A 26 15.10 -4.03 4.69
C GLY A 26 14.62 -4.68 5.98
N GLY A 27 13.35 -4.49 6.34
CA GLY A 27 12.72 -5.17 7.48
C GLY A 27 12.67 -6.69 7.28
N PHE A 28 12.33 -7.16 6.08
CA PHE A 28 12.31 -8.59 5.74
C PHE A 28 13.72 -9.21 5.79
N LEU A 29 14.73 -8.53 5.27
CA LEU A 29 16.12 -8.99 5.32
C LEU A 29 16.63 -9.12 6.77
N LEU A 30 16.39 -8.10 7.60
CA LEU A 30 16.73 -8.15 9.03
C LEU A 30 15.98 -9.28 9.75
N LEU A 31 14.72 -9.55 9.38
CA LEU A 31 13.94 -10.65 9.93
C LEU A 31 14.55 -12.02 9.55
N GLN A 32 15.02 -12.17 8.31
CA GLN A 32 15.69 -13.40 7.87
C GLN A 32 17.02 -13.62 8.61
N ILE A 33 17.82 -12.56 8.79
CA ILE A 33 19.09 -12.63 9.53
C ILE A 33 18.85 -12.94 11.01
N ALA A 34 17.85 -12.32 11.64
CA ALA A 34 17.47 -12.59 13.01
C ALA A 34 16.98 -14.05 13.20
N ASN A 35 16.25 -14.59 12.23
CA ASN A 35 15.74 -15.96 12.28
C ASN A 35 16.83 -17.01 12.07
N HIS A 36 17.81 -16.76 11.19
CA HIS A 36 18.92 -17.69 10.93
C HIS A 36 20.01 -17.63 12.01
N SER A 37 20.20 -16.49 12.67
CA SER A 37 21.30 -16.29 13.64
C SER A 37 20.93 -16.60 15.10
N GLY A 38 19.68 -17.01 15.38
CA GLY A 38 19.24 -17.45 16.71
C GLY A 38 19.28 -16.38 17.82
N TYR A 39 19.43 -15.09 17.48
CA TYR A 39 19.79 -14.06 18.45
C TYR A 39 18.60 -13.53 19.28
N VAL A 40 17.35 -13.71 18.86
CA VAL A 40 16.17 -13.37 19.68
C VAL A 40 15.04 -14.31 19.28
N GLN A 41 14.45 -15.04 20.24
CA GLN A 41 13.13 -15.65 20.04
C GLN A 41 12.20 -14.55 19.56
N VAL A 42 11.85 -14.52 18.27
CA VAL A 42 10.81 -13.63 17.78
C VAL A 42 9.58 -14.00 18.59
N ASP A 43 9.24 -13.14 19.54
CA ASP A 43 8.14 -13.33 20.45
C ASP A 43 6.87 -13.09 19.61
N TRP A 44 6.55 -14.07 18.75
CA TRP A 44 5.40 -14.06 17.85
C TRP A 44 4.12 -13.80 18.62
N LYS A 45 4.12 -14.09 19.92
CA LYS A 45 3.05 -13.79 20.86
C LYS A 45 2.83 -12.28 21.06
N LYS A 46 3.90 -11.46 21.12
CA LYS A 46 3.79 -9.99 21.13
C LYS A 46 3.39 -9.47 19.75
N VAL A 47 4.03 -9.97 18.69
CA VAL A 47 3.73 -9.55 17.30
C VAL A 47 2.27 -9.82 16.96
N GLU A 48 1.75 -11.01 17.26
CA GLU A 48 0.35 -11.36 17.04
C GLU A 48 -0.59 -10.49 17.88
N LYS A 49 -0.21 -10.17 19.13
CA LYS A 49 -1.01 -9.29 19.98
C LYS A 49 -1.09 -7.87 19.43
N ASP A 50 0.02 -7.31 18.95
CA ASP A 50 0.06 -5.99 18.32
C ASP A 50 -0.67 -5.97 16.98
N VAL A 51 -0.48 -7.00 16.14
CA VAL A 51 -1.21 -7.17 14.88
C VAL A 51 -2.70 -7.31 15.13
N ASN A 52 -3.13 -8.10 16.12
CA ASN A 52 -4.55 -8.29 16.42
C ASN A 52 -5.18 -7.02 16.99
N LYS A 53 -4.44 -6.25 17.79
CA LYS A 53 -4.88 -4.94 18.28
C LYS A 53 -5.04 -3.97 17.11
N ALA A 54 -4.04 -3.84 16.26
CA ALA A 54 -4.09 -3.03 15.04
C ALA A 54 -5.24 -3.46 14.12
N LYS A 55 -5.41 -4.76 13.88
CA LYS A 55 -6.50 -5.32 13.06
C LYS A 55 -7.87 -5.04 13.64
N LYS A 56 -8.03 -5.02 14.98
CA LYS A 56 -9.28 -4.61 15.64
C LYS A 56 -9.58 -3.12 15.42
N HIS A 57 -8.58 -2.25 15.59
CA HIS A 57 -8.73 -0.82 15.33
C HIS A 57 -9.04 -0.56 13.85
N LEU A 58 -8.35 -1.25 12.96
CA LEU A 58 -8.57 -1.18 11.53
C LEU A 58 -9.96 -1.69 11.19
N LYS A 59 -10.38 -2.88 11.61
CA LYS A 59 -11.73 -3.43 11.35
C LYS A 59 -12.85 -2.54 11.88
N LYS A 60 -12.65 -1.84 13.01
CA LYS A 60 -13.63 -0.88 13.53
C LYS A 60 -13.72 0.35 12.62
N ARG A 61 -12.58 0.88 12.18
CA ARG A 61 -12.51 2.01 11.24
C ARG A 61 -12.99 1.62 9.85
N THR A 62 -12.59 0.47 9.32
CA THR A 62 -13.04 -0.12 8.06
C THR A 62 -14.52 -0.46 8.07
N LYS A 63 -15.14 -0.86 9.20
CA LYS A 63 -16.60 -1.03 9.26
C LYS A 63 -17.36 0.29 9.27
N GLN A 64 -16.76 1.33 9.85
CA GLN A 64 -17.37 2.67 9.93
C GLN A 64 -17.14 3.46 8.64
N ALA A 65 -15.98 3.25 8.00
CA ALA A 65 -15.63 3.76 6.69
C ALA A 65 -16.10 2.83 5.57
N ALA A 66 -16.56 1.60 5.85
CA ALA A 66 -17.10 0.64 4.89
C ALA A 66 -18.04 1.28 3.86
N PRO A 67 -19.03 2.10 4.27
CA PRO A 67 -19.86 2.82 3.31
C PRO A 67 -19.06 3.77 2.42
N GLU A 68 -18.08 4.50 2.97
CA GLU A 68 -17.23 5.45 2.24
C GLU A 68 -16.26 4.76 1.27
N ILE A 69 -15.62 3.65 1.68
CA ILE A 69 -14.77 2.84 0.79
C ILE A 69 -15.57 2.05 -0.24
N ASN A 70 -16.78 1.59 0.08
CA ASN A 70 -17.66 0.99 -0.92
C ASN A 70 -18.10 2.04 -1.94
N SER A 71 -18.47 3.25 -1.52
CA SER A 71 -18.76 4.35 -2.44
C SER A 71 -17.54 4.73 -3.28
N PHE A 72 -16.35 4.84 -2.69
CA PHE A 72 -15.11 5.08 -3.45
C PHE A 72 -14.79 3.96 -4.43
N PHE A 73 -15.03 2.70 -4.06
CA PHE A 73 -14.75 1.54 -4.90
C PHE A 73 -15.76 1.41 -6.05
N GLU A 74 -17.03 1.74 -5.78
CA GLU A 74 -18.08 1.81 -6.80
C GLU A 74 -17.84 2.97 -7.76
N GLU A 75 -17.47 4.15 -7.25
CA GLU A 75 -17.07 5.29 -8.07
C GLU A 75 -15.83 4.98 -8.90
N ALA A 76 -14.80 4.36 -8.31
CA ALA A 76 -13.62 3.89 -9.03
C ALA A 76 -13.98 2.87 -10.11
N THR A 77 -14.89 1.94 -9.82
CA THR A 77 -15.38 0.95 -10.80
C THR A 77 -16.15 1.62 -11.93
N GLU A 78 -16.99 2.61 -11.63
CA GLU A 78 -17.71 3.39 -12.63
C GLU A 78 -16.75 4.24 -13.46
N PHE A 79 -15.71 4.80 -12.83
CA PHE A 79 -14.64 5.55 -13.49
C PHE A 79 -13.84 4.67 -14.44
N VAL A 80 -13.52 3.44 -14.04
CA VAL A 80 -12.84 2.45 -14.90
C VAL A 80 -13.71 2.04 -16.08
N LYS A 81 -15.03 1.86 -15.86
CA LYS A 81 -15.97 1.53 -16.94
C LYS A 81 -16.16 2.70 -17.92
N LYS A 82 -16.30 3.93 -17.43
CA LYS A 82 -16.49 5.13 -18.26
C LYS A 82 -15.21 5.59 -18.94
N ASN A 83 -14.06 5.41 -18.28
CA ASN A 83 -12.76 5.90 -18.73
C ASN A 83 -11.78 4.73 -18.87
N ILE A 84 -12.19 3.68 -19.60
CA ILE A 84 -11.36 2.50 -19.84
C ILE A 84 -10.05 2.87 -20.54
N VAL A 85 -10.03 3.93 -21.37
CA VAL A 85 -8.85 4.48 -22.05
C VAL A 85 -7.86 5.11 -21.07
N LEU A 86 -8.37 5.78 -20.03
CA LEU A 86 -7.55 6.45 -19.01
C LEU A 86 -7.03 5.41 -18.00
N SER A 87 -7.87 4.43 -17.68
CA SER A 87 -7.53 3.30 -16.81
C SER A 87 -6.56 2.33 -17.48
N SER A 88 -6.71 2.08 -18.79
CA SER A 88 -5.77 1.26 -19.56
C SER A 88 -4.41 1.95 -19.72
N GLY A 89 -4.40 3.29 -19.87
CA GLY A 89 -3.17 4.08 -19.82
C GLY A 89 -2.47 4.00 -18.45
N PHE A 90 -3.23 4.05 -17.35
CA PHE A 90 -2.67 3.90 -16.00
C PHE A 90 -2.17 2.48 -15.72
N VAL A 91 -2.96 1.44 -16.02
CA VAL A 91 -2.54 0.03 -15.85
C VAL A 91 -1.35 -0.28 -16.76
N GLY A 92 -1.38 0.18 -18.02
CA GLY A 92 -0.27 0.04 -18.96
C GLY A 92 1.00 0.75 -18.49
N GLY A 93 0.88 2.00 -18.04
CA GLY A 93 2.01 2.77 -17.49
C GLY A 93 2.55 2.19 -16.17
N PHE A 94 1.67 1.65 -15.32
CA PHE A 94 2.05 0.99 -14.07
C PHE A 94 2.78 -0.32 -14.32
N LEU A 95 2.27 -1.18 -15.21
CA LEU A 95 2.93 -2.42 -15.60
C LEU A 95 4.28 -2.16 -16.28
N LEU A 96 4.34 -1.16 -17.17
CA LEU A 96 5.57 -0.79 -17.85
C LEU A 96 6.59 -0.15 -16.89
N GLY A 97 6.13 0.63 -15.92
CA GLY A 97 6.97 1.17 -14.85
C GLY A 97 7.42 0.14 -13.82
N LEU A 98 6.66 -0.96 -13.61
CA LEU A 98 7.11 -2.13 -12.85
C LEU A 98 8.06 -3.03 -13.64
N ALA A 99 7.93 -3.04 -14.97
CA ALA A 99 8.82 -3.77 -15.86
C ALA A 99 10.14 -3.02 -16.15
N SER A 100 10.24 -1.75 -15.76
CA SER A 100 11.39 -0.87 -15.97
C SER A 100 12.28 -0.71 -14.74
#